data_AF-A0A2P2LET4-F1
#
_entry.id   AF-A0A2P2LET4-F1
#
_cell.length_a   1.000
_cell.length_b   1.000
_cell.length_c   1.000
_cell.angle_alpha   90.00
_cell.angle_beta   90.00
_cell.angle_gamma   90.00
#
_symmetry.space_group_name_H-M   'P 1'
#
loop_
_entity.id
_entity.type
_entity.pdbx_description
1 polymer ?
#
loop_
_entity_poly.entity_id
_entity_poly.type
_entity_poly.pdbx_seq_one_letter_code
_entity_poly.pdbx_strand_id
1 'polypeptide(L)'
;MHLPGMLPKFPGRFYYYFGRPIQTEGRKKELRDREKAHELYLQVKSEVEKCLAFLKEKREEDPYRNILARLAYQATHGVTSKIPTFEL
;
A
#
# COMPACT_ATOMS: atom_id res chain seq x y z
N MET A 1 31.44 1.39 -0.28
CA MET A 1 32.16 0.19 0.22
C MET A 1 31.16 -0.95 0.32
N HIS A 2 31.39 -2.05 -0.38
CA HIS A 2 30.58 -3.27 -0.26
C HIS A 2 31.33 -4.22 0.68
N LEU A 3 30.81 -4.47 1.88
CA LEU A 3 31.42 -5.44 2.80
C LEU A 3 31.23 -6.85 2.21
N PRO A 4 32.30 -7.60 1.90
CA PRO A 4 32.15 -8.98 1.44
C PRO A 4 31.47 -9.80 2.54
N GLY A 5 30.27 -10.32 2.26
CA GLY A 5 29.45 -11.07 3.21
C GLY A 5 28.12 -10.44 3.61
N MET A 6 27.84 -9.17 3.27
CA MET A 6 26.49 -8.62 3.42
C MET A 6 25.65 -8.96 2.18
N LEU A 7 24.56 -9.72 2.37
CA LEU A 7 23.53 -9.85 1.36
C LEU A 7 22.95 -8.46 1.04
N PRO A 8 22.94 -8.01 -0.22
CA PRO A 8 22.33 -6.74 -0.58
C PRO A 8 20.84 -6.78 -0.22
N LYS A 9 20.33 -5.72 0.41
CA LYS A 9 18.88 -5.58 0.65
C LYS A 9 18.20 -5.42 -0.71
N PHE A 10 17.47 -6.45 -1.16
CA PHE A 10 16.73 -6.38 -2.41
C PHE A 10 15.53 -5.44 -2.27
N PRO A 11 15.29 -4.55 -3.24
CA PRO A 11 14.14 -3.66 -3.21
C PRO A 11 12.85 -4.47 -3.39
N GLY A 12 11.94 -4.35 -2.42
CA GLY A 12 10.60 -4.91 -2.49
C GLY A 12 9.70 -4.14 -3.46
N ARG A 13 8.52 -4.71 -3.76
CA ARG A 13 7.44 -4.01 -4.45
C ARG A 13 6.72 -3.05 -3.50
N PHE A 14 6.33 -1.87 -4.01
CA PHE A 14 5.45 -0.95 -3.28
C PHE A 14 3.98 -1.29 -3.57
N TYR A 15 3.15 -1.18 -2.54
CA TYR A 15 1.72 -1.46 -2.59
C TYR A 15 0.96 -0.22 -2.19
N TYR A 16 -0.03 0.16 -3.00
CA TYR A 16 -0.88 1.33 -2.77
C TYR A 16 -2.33 0.89 -2.85
N TYR A 17 -3.15 1.34 -1.91
CA TYR A 17 -4.60 1.15 -1.92
C TYR A 17 -5.25 2.46 -1.49
N PHE A 18 -6.10 3.00 -2.37
CA PHE A 18 -6.79 4.25 -2.13
C PHE A 18 -8.20 3.94 -1.63
N GLY A 19 -8.42 4.23 -0.34
CA GLY A 19 -9.72 4.06 0.30
C GLY A 19 -10.74 5.09 -0.17
N ARG A 20 -11.90 5.07 0.49
CA ARG A 20 -12.99 6.02 0.22
C ARG A 20 -12.56 7.46 0.57
N PRO A 21 -13.02 8.46 -0.20
CA PRO A 21 -12.74 9.86 0.10
C PRO A 21 -13.39 10.27 1.42
N ILE A 22 -12.70 11.11 2.19
CA ILE A 22 -13.20 11.66 3.46
C ILE A 22 -14.03 12.90 3.15
N GLN A 23 -15.35 12.76 3.19
CA GLN A 23 -16.27 13.88 2.96
C GLN A 23 -16.28 14.83 4.16
N THR A 24 -15.78 16.04 3.94
CA THR A 24 -15.78 17.13 4.95
C THR A 24 -16.66 18.31 4.55
N GLU A 25 -17.23 18.28 3.35
CA GLU A 25 -18.20 19.27 2.90
C GLU A 25 -19.43 19.29 3.81
N GLY A 26 -19.95 20.48 4.12
CA GLY A 26 -21.06 20.66 5.07
C GLY A 26 -20.69 20.58 6.56
N ARG A 27 -19.54 19.98 6.93
CA ARG A 27 -19.15 19.74 8.34
C ARG A 27 -18.30 20.84 8.98
N LYS A 28 -18.21 22.02 8.36
CA LYS A 28 -17.31 23.11 8.78
C LYS A 28 -17.50 23.57 10.24
N LYS A 29 -18.72 23.52 10.78
CA LYS A 29 -19.00 23.87 12.18
C LYS A 29 -18.66 22.73 13.14
N GLU A 30 -18.94 21.48 12.76
CA GLU A 30 -18.61 20.29 13.56
C GLU A 30 -17.10 20.10 13.70
N LEU A 31 -16.33 20.38 12.66
CA LEU A 31 -14.86 20.27 12.70
C LEU A 31 -14.18 21.34 13.57
N ARG A 32 -14.91 22.39 13.98
CA ARG A 32 -14.41 23.37 14.97
C ARG A 32 -14.57 22.88 16.40
N ASP A 33 -15.45 21.91 16.62
CA ASP A 33 -15.60 21.24 17.89
C ASP A 33 -14.50 20.18 18.02
N ARG A 34 -13.72 20.26 19.11
CA ARG A 34 -12.57 19.38 19.33
C ARG A 34 -12.98 17.91 19.47
N GLU A 35 -14.10 17.63 20.12
CA GLU A 35 -14.57 16.27 20.38
C GLU A 35 -15.07 15.64 19.08
N LYS A 36 -15.90 16.37 18.32
CA LYS A 36 -16.40 15.88 17.01
C LYS A 36 -15.30 15.72 15.97
N ALA A 37 -14.31 16.61 15.97
CA ALA A 37 -13.13 16.46 15.12
C ALA A 37 -12.31 15.23 15.50
N HIS A 38 -12.19 14.93 16.81
CA HIS A 38 -11.50 13.75 17.29
C HIS A 38 -12.22 12.45 16.91
N GLU A 39 -13.55 12.41 17.02
CA GLU A 39 -14.37 11.27 16.56
C GLU A 39 -14.15 10.98 15.07
N LEU A 40 -14.18 12.01 14.22
CA LEU A 40 -13.90 11.86 12.80
C LEU A 40 -12.49 11.34 12.55
N TYR A 41 -11.49 11.86 13.27
CA TYR A 41 -10.12 11.39 13.17
C TYR A 41 -10.00 9.90 13.51
N LEU A 42 -10.64 9.43 14.58
CA LEU A 42 -10.65 8.02 14.96
C LEU A 42 -11.31 7.14 13.89
N GLN A 43 -12.42 7.60 13.31
CA GLN A 43 -13.06 6.91 12.19
C GLN A 43 -12.10 6.77 11.00
N VAL A 44 -11.50 7.88 10.55
CA VAL A 44 -10.55 7.89 9.43
C VAL A 44 -9.34 7.00 9.73
N LYS A 45 -8.79 7.08 10.94
CA LYS A 45 -7.69 6.23 11.38
C LYS A 45 -8.04 4.75 11.25
N SER A 46 -9.23 4.35 11.71
CA SER A 46 -9.69 2.96 11.60
C SER A 46 -9.85 2.49 10.14
N GLU A 47 -10.28 3.38 9.24
CA GLU A 47 -10.36 3.06 7.81
C GLU A 47 -8.98 2.89 7.19
N VAL A 48 -8.02 3.74 7.53
CA VAL A 48 -6.62 3.62 7.09
C VAL A 48 -5.99 2.33 7.62
N GLU A 49 -6.22 1.98 8.88
CA GLU A 49 -5.73 0.73 9.47
C GLU A 49 -6.27 -0.51 8.74
N LYS A 50 -7.55 -0.51 8.38
CA LYS A 50 -8.15 -1.57 7.55
C LYS A 50 -7.50 -1.66 6.17
N CYS A 51 -7.26 -0.51 5.51
CA CYS A 51 -6.55 -0.44 4.23
C CYS A 51 -5.13 -1.03 4.34
N LEU A 52 -4.41 -0.71 5.42
CA LEU A 52 -3.07 -1.24 5.67
C LEU A 52 -3.09 -2.74 5.95
N ALA A 53 -4.08 -3.24 6.68
CA ALA A 53 -4.25 -4.67 6.93
C ALA A 53 -4.47 -5.44 5.62
N PHE A 54 -5.37 -4.95 4.77
CA PHE A 54 -5.61 -5.51 3.43
C PHE A 54 -4.33 -5.52 2.59
N LEU A 55 -3.57 -4.42 2.55
CA LEU A 55 -2.31 -4.36 1.79
C LEU A 55 -1.25 -5.33 2.32
N LYS A 56 -1.21 -5.58 3.64
CA LYS A 56 -0.29 -6.57 4.22
C LYS A 56 -0.66 -7.98 3.77
N GLU A 57 -1.94 -8.33 3.81
CA GLU A 57 -2.44 -9.62 3.32
C GLU A 57 -2.11 -9.80 1.83
N LYS A 58 -2.43 -8.83 0.97
CA LYS A 58 -2.09 -8.87 -0.46
C LYS A 58 -0.61 -8.92 -0.75
N ARG A 59 0.23 -8.36 0.13
CA ARG A 59 1.69 -8.47 0.03
C ARG A 59 2.20 -9.87 0.36
N GLU A 60 1.60 -10.57 1.31
CA GLU A 60 1.99 -11.94 1.63
C GLU A 60 1.54 -12.91 0.52
N GLU A 61 0.42 -12.62 -0.13
CA GLU A 61 -0.11 -13.42 -1.26
C GLU A 61 0.56 -13.13 -2.62
N ASP A 62 1.29 -12.01 -2.80
CA ASP A 62 1.82 -11.60 -4.11
C ASP A 62 2.96 -12.52 -4.61
N PRO A 63 2.75 -13.30 -5.69
CA PRO A 63 3.80 -14.14 -6.28
C PRO A 63 4.96 -13.33 -6.86
N TYR A 64 4.75 -12.04 -7.14
CA TYR A 64 5.73 -11.12 -7.72
C TYR A 64 6.38 -10.19 -6.68
N ARG A 65 6.22 -10.47 -5.38
CA ARG A 65 6.85 -9.71 -4.29
C ARG A 65 8.38 -9.64 -4.45
N ASN A 66 8.99 -10.74 -4.89
CA ASN A 66 10.44 -10.84 -5.12
C ASN A 66 10.81 -10.26 -6.50
N ILE A 67 11.92 -9.52 -6.57
CA ILE A 67 12.47 -9.01 -7.83
C ILE A 67 12.81 -10.12 -8.84
N LEU A 68 13.22 -11.30 -8.39
CA LEU A 68 13.55 -12.42 -9.27
C LEU A 68 12.31 -12.93 -10.02
N ALA A 69 11.18 -13.06 -9.33
CA ALA A 69 9.91 -13.46 -9.96
C ALA A 69 9.46 -12.43 -11.02
N ARG A 70 9.69 -11.14 -10.74
CA ARG A 70 9.40 -10.04 -11.68
C ARG A 70 10.30 -10.10 -12.93
N LEU A 71 11.59 -10.35 -12.75
CA LEU A 71 12.53 -10.50 -13.86
C LEU A 71 12.20 -11.72 -14.72
N ALA A 72 11.85 -12.85 -14.11
CA ALA A 72 11.43 -14.05 -14.83
C ALA A 72 10.14 -13.82 -15.64
N TYR A 73 9.17 -13.09 -15.08
CA TYR A 73 7.96 -12.71 -15.79
C TYR A 73 8.26 -11.81 -17.00
N GLN A 74 9.10 -10.79 -16.82
CA GLN A 74 9.49 -9.89 -17.92
C GLN A 74 10.32 -10.59 -18.99
N ALA A 75 11.14 -11.58 -18.63
CA ALA A 75 11.89 -12.38 -19.60
C ALA A 75 10.98 -13.20 -20.51
N THR A 76 9.84 -13.66 -19.99
CA THR A 76 8.87 -14.48 -20.73
C THR A 76 7.80 -13.66 -21.47
N HIS A 77 7.43 -12.49 -20.94
CA HIS A 77 6.34 -11.65 -21.47
C HIS A 77 6.83 -10.36 -22.16
N GLY A 78 8.14 -10.12 -22.17
CA GLY A 78 8.77 -8.93 -22.73
C GLY A 78 9.11 -7.88 -21.67
N VAL A 79 10.18 -7.11 -21.91
CA VAL A 79 10.77 -6.15 -20.96
C VAL A 79 9.80 -5.01 -20.60
N THR A 80 8.89 -4.66 -21.51
CA THR A 80 7.88 -3.61 -21.31
C THR A 80 6.57 -4.12 -20.71
N SER A 81 6.47 -5.43 -20.41
CA SER A 81 5.26 -6.00 -19.84
C SER A 81 4.98 -5.43 -18.44
N LYS A 82 3.71 -5.09 -18.20
CA LYS A 82 3.23 -4.70 -16.87
C LYS A 82 3.08 -5.97 -16.03
N ILE A 83 3.70 -5.97 -14.87
CA ILE A 83 3.61 -7.08 -13.91
C ILE A 83 2.19 -7.08 -13.30
N PRO A 84 1.52 -8.24 -13.20
CA PRO A 84 0.20 -8.33 -12.61
C PRO A 84 0.13 -7.73 -11.19
N THR A 85 -1.00 -7.14 -10.86
CA THR A 85 -1.29 -6.57 -9.53
C THR A 85 -2.45 -7.33 -8.89
N PHE A 86 -2.56 -7.22 -7.57
CA PHE A 86 -3.67 -7.79 -6.81
C PHE A 86 -5.01 -7.15 -7.24
N GLU A 87 -6.08 -7.91 -7.12
CA GLU A 87 -7.45 -7.45 -7.39
C GLU A 87 -8.00 -6.61 -6.23
N LEU A 88 -8.92 -5.69 -6.55
CA LEU A 88 -9.57 -4.77 -5.62
C LEU A 88 -10.94 -5.28 -5.19
#